data_AF-A0A352NK02-F1
#
_entry.id   AF-A0A352NK02-F1
#
_cell.length_a   1.000
_cell.length_b   1.000
_cell.length_c   1.000
_cell.angle_alpha   90.00
_cell.angle_beta   90.00
_cell.angle_gamma   90.00
#
_symmetry.space_group_name_H-M   'P 1'
#
loop_
_entity.id
_entity.type
_entity.pdbx_description
1 polymer ?
#
loop_
_entity_poly.entity_id
_entity_poly.type
_entity_poly.pdbx_seq_one_letter_code
_entity_poly.pdbx_strand_id
1 'polypeptide(L)'
;LLENAYCAAHTVKADVVLFGAKRYEQTTKKVFDAPWLLKRDRIPAEQPFSSNDIPEHIFDVVTPCPWTKMFKRSFILNNKLKFQDTQNSNDVLFV
;
A
#
# COMPACT_ATOMS: atom_id res chain seq x y z
N LEU A 1 -0.59 -5.11 13.69
CA LEU A 1 -0.35 -4.57 12.34
C LEU A 1 1.12 -4.24 12.12
N LEU A 2 1.72 -3.34 12.91
CA LEU A 2 3.12 -2.92 12.73
C LEU A 2 4.12 -4.08 12.74
N GLU A 3 4.05 -4.96 13.74
CA GLU A 3 4.89 -6.15 13.83
C GLU A 3 4.72 -7.05 12.60
N ASN A 4 3.49 -7.42 12.23
CA ASN A 4 3.22 -8.25 11.06
C ASN A 4 3.78 -7.63 9.77
N ALA A 5 3.60 -6.32 9.57
CA ALA A 5 4.10 -5.62 8.39
C ALA A 5 5.64 -5.59 8.37
N TYR A 6 6.27 -5.36 9.52
CA TYR A 6 7.73 -5.40 9.66
C TYR A 6 8.29 -6.82 9.39
N CYS A 7 7.71 -7.85 10.01
CA CYS A 7 8.12 -9.24 9.81
C CYS A 7 7.94 -9.66 8.35
N ALA A 8 6.82 -9.29 7.71
CA ALA A 8 6.60 -9.55 6.29
C ALA A 8 7.69 -8.88 5.44
N ALA A 9 7.94 -7.58 5.64
CA ALA A 9 8.99 -6.84 4.93
C ALA A 9 10.36 -7.51 5.09
N HIS A 10 10.71 -7.94 6.30
CA HIS A 10 11.99 -8.55 6.59
C HIS A 10 12.14 -9.95 5.97
N THR A 11 11.10 -10.77 6.04
CA THR A 11 11.11 -12.17 5.57
C THR A 11 11.33 -12.26 4.06
N VAL A 12 10.60 -11.46 3.29
CA VAL A 12 10.70 -11.45 1.82
C VAL A 12 11.60 -10.33 1.28
N LYS A 13 12.27 -9.58 2.17
CA LYS A 13 13.12 -8.43 1.83
C LYS A 13 12.41 -7.38 0.96
N ALA A 14 11.12 -7.13 1.21
CA ALA A 14 10.32 -6.19 0.45
C ALA A 14 10.68 -4.72 0.77
N ASP A 15 10.64 -3.87 -0.25
CA ASP A 15 10.79 -2.42 -0.08
C ASP A 15 9.48 -1.72 0.30
N VAL A 16 8.34 -2.31 -0.09
CA VAL A 16 7.00 -1.84 0.25
C VAL A 16 6.13 -3.03 0.66
N VAL A 17 5.39 -2.91 1.77
CA VAL A 17 4.39 -3.89 2.20
C VAL A 17 3.01 -3.26 2.09
N LEU A 18 2.12 -3.93 1.36
CA LEU A 18 0.73 -3.53 1.18
C LEU A 18 -0.16 -4.24 2.21
N PHE A 19 -1.10 -3.52 2.81
CA PHE A 19 -2.09 -4.13 3.70
C PHE A 19 -3.46 -3.49 3.53
N GLY A 20 -4.51 -4.30 3.71
CA GLY A 20 -5.88 -3.81 3.70
C GLY A 20 -6.23 -3.05 4.97
N ALA A 21 -7.42 -2.48 4.99
CA ALA A 21 -7.98 -1.84 6.17
C ALA A 21 -9.45 -2.19 6.35
N LYS A 22 -10.00 -1.75 7.48
CA LYS A 22 -11.44 -1.79 7.74
C LYS A 22 -11.97 -0.36 7.81
N ARG A 23 -13.16 -0.15 7.26
CA ARG A 23 -13.86 1.13 7.36
C ARG A 23 -14.76 1.10 8.59
N TYR A 24 -14.53 2.01 9.51
CA TYR A 24 -15.43 2.24 10.63
C TYR A 24 -16.40 3.37 10.28
N GLU A 25 -17.70 3.09 10.38
CA GLU A 25 -18.75 4.08 10.11
C GLU A 25 -19.24 4.67 11.44
N GLN A 26 -19.08 5.98 11.59
CA GLN A 26 -19.23 6.65 12.88
C GLN A 26 -20.69 6.71 13.37
N THR A 27 -21.67 6.71 12.47
CA THR A 27 -23.09 6.85 12.81
C THR A 27 -23.67 5.55 13.35
N THR A 28 -23.50 4.46 12.59
CA THR A 28 -24.00 3.12 12.92
C THR A 28 -23.06 2.33 13.81
N LYS A 29 -21.83 2.82 14.05
CA LYS A 29 -20.78 2.15 14.82
C LYS A 29 -20.35 0.80 14.24
N LYS A 30 -20.64 0.56 12.96
CA LYS A 30 -20.32 -0.69 12.27
C LYS A 30 -18.94 -0.62 11.64
N VAL A 31 -18.28 -1.78 11.63
CA VAL A 31 -17.00 -1.99 10.95
C VAL A 31 -17.27 -2.81 9.69
N PHE A 32 -16.74 -2.36 8.56
CA PHE A 32 -16.85 -3.02 7.27
C PHE A 32 -15.46 -3.35 6.74
N ASP A 33 -15.33 -4.50 6.08
CA ASP A 33 -14.13 -4.76 5.29
C ASP A 33 -14.07 -3.79 4.11
N ALA A 34 -12.86 -3.34 3.78
CA ALA A 34 -12.62 -2.42 2.68
C ALA A 34 -11.75 -3.08 1.59
N PRO A 35 -12.28 -4.09 0.87
CA PRO A 35 -11.52 -4.83 -0.15
C PRO A 35 -11.07 -3.96 -1.33
N TRP A 36 -11.72 -2.81 -1.55
CA TRP A 36 -11.33 -1.86 -2.59
C TRP A 36 -9.98 -1.17 -2.34
N LEU A 37 -9.47 -1.20 -1.10
CA LEU A 37 -8.16 -0.62 -0.74
C LEU A 37 -6.98 -1.50 -1.16
N LEU A 38 -7.17 -2.82 -1.14
CA LEU A 38 -6.20 -3.84 -1.52
C LEU A 38 -6.93 -5.01 -2.17
N LYS A 39 -6.84 -5.09 -3.50
CA LYS A 39 -7.49 -6.12 -4.30
C LYS A 39 -6.60 -7.36 -4.39
N ARG A 40 -6.79 -8.25 -3.42
CA ARG A 40 -5.95 -9.45 -3.23
C ARG A 40 -6.01 -10.43 -4.40
N ASP A 41 -7.09 -10.41 -5.17
CA ASP A 41 -7.28 -11.16 -6.42
C ASP A 41 -6.32 -10.74 -7.54
N ARG A 42 -5.65 -9.58 -7.40
CA ARG A 42 -4.69 -9.03 -8.38
C ARG A 42 -3.25 -9.15 -7.92
N ILE A 43 -3.01 -9.76 -6.76
CA ILE A 43 -1.68 -9.93 -6.18
C ILE A 43 -1.16 -11.31 -6.59
N PRO A 44 0.05 -11.40 -7.19
CA PRO A 44 0.67 -12.68 -7.53
C PRO A 44 0.92 -13.52 -6.27
N ALA A 45 0.96 -14.84 -6.47
CA ALA A 45 1.32 -15.78 -5.39
C ALA A 45 2.79 -15.60 -4.96
N GLU A 46 3.68 -15.26 -5.90
CA GLU A 46 5.09 -15.02 -5.61
C GLU A 46 5.31 -13.65 -4.94
N GLN A 47 6.19 -13.64 -3.94
CA GLN A 47 6.50 -12.46 -3.14
C GLN A 47 8.03 -12.37 -2.92
N PRO A 48 8.64 -11.18 -3.01
CA PRO A 48 8.00 -9.92 -3.40
C PRO A 48 7.69 -9.89 -4.91
N PHE A 49 6.73 -9.04 -5.29
CA PHE A 49 6.44 -8.73 -6.70
C PHE A 49 6.69 -7.25 -6.98
N SER A 50 6.70 -6.89 -8.26
CA SER A 50 6.91 -5.55 -8.79
C SER A 50 5.79 -5.18 -9.76
N SER A 51 5.78 -3.92 -10.22
CA SER A 51 4.86 -3.46 -11.26
C SER A 51 4.96 -4.24 -12.58
N ASN A 52 6.12 -4.84 -12.85
CA ASN A 52 6.35 -5.64 -14.05
C ASN A 52 5.64 -7.00 -13.99
N ASP A 53 5.30 -7.48 -12.79
CA ASP A 53 4.63 -8.77 -12.57
C ASP A 53 3.11 -8.66 -12.67
N ILE A 54 2.57 -7.43 -12.65
CA ILE A 54 1.14 -7.12 -12.73
C ILE A 54 0.84 -5.92 -13.65
N PRO A 55 1.32 -5.91 -14.91
CA PRO A 55 1.22 -4.74 -15.78
C PRO A 55 -0.24 -4.31 -16.04
N GLU A 56 -1.19 -5.24 -16.08
CA GLU A 56 -2.62 -4.97 -16.29
C GLU A 56 -3.31 -4.38 -15.04
N HIS A 57 -2.69 -4.50 -13.85
CA HIS A 57 -3.26 -4.13 -12.56
C HIS A 57 -2.48 -3.06 -11.81
N ILE A 58 -1.46 -2.46 -12.44
CA ILE A 58 -0.59 -1.47 -11.81
C ILE A 58 -1.36 -0.29 -11.19
N PHE A 59 -2.47 0.13 -11.82
CA PHE A 59 -3.28 1.26 -11.37
C PHE A 59 -4.46 0.89 -10.46
N ASP A 60 -4.70 -0.41 -10.23
CA ASP A 60 -5.94 -0.84 -9.59
C ASP A 60 -5.79 -2.00 -8.59
N VAL A 61 -4.58 -2.49 -8.35
CA VAL A 61 -4.25 -3.45 -7.27
C VAL A 61 -4.41 -2.82 -5.88
N VAL A 62 -4.09 -1.53 -5.75
CA VAL A 62 -4.21 -0.74 -4.51
C VAL A 62 -4.67 0.67 -4.79
N THR A 63 -5.27 1.31 -3.79
CA THR A 63 -5.51 2.76 -3.84
C THR A 63 -4.20 3.55 -3.69
N PRO A 64 -4.10 4.76 -4.25
CA PRO A 64 -2.89 5.60 -4.20
C PRO A 64 -2.60 6.19 -2.81
N CYS A 65 -3.41 5.86 -1.79
CA CYS A 65 -3.17 6.36 -0.45
C CYS A 65 -1.93 5.67 0.20
N PRO A 66 -1.05 6.41 0.89
CA PRO A 66 0.16 5.86 1.49
C PRO A 66 -0.09 5.13 2.81
N TRP A 67 -1.20 5.41 3.50
CA TRP A 67 -1.47 4.87 4.85
C TRP A 67 -1.84 3.37 4.87
N THR A 68 -2.06 2.75 3.72
CA THR A 68 -2.24 1.30 3.54
C THR A 68 -0.92 0.57 3.23
N LYS A 69 0.22 1.25 3.40
CA LYS A 69 1.54 0.77 3.00
C LYS A 69 2.57 1.02 4.08
N MET A 70 3.55 0.13 4.19
CA MET A 70 4.79 0.34 4.93
C MET A 70 5.94 0.43 3.94
N PHE A 71 6.74 1.49 4.03
CA PHE A 71 7.85 1.74 3.12
C PHE A 71 9.20 1.59 3.83
N LYS A 72 10.14 0.94 3.16
CA LYS A 72 11.54 0.92 3.58
C LYS A 72 12.14 2.31 3.38
N ARG A 73 12.77 2.85 4.43
CA ARG A 73 13.36 4.19 4.41
C ARG A 73 14.36 4.40 3.27
N SER A 74 15.22 3.42 3.01
CA SER A 74 16.21 3.52 1.93
C SER A 74 15.55 3.59 0.55
N PHE A 75 14.43 2.90 0.35
CA PHE A 75 13.67 2.94 -0.91
C PHE A 75 13.12 4.35 -1.18
N ILE A 76 12.54 5.00 -0.16
CA ILE A 76 12.07 6.40 -0.26
C ILE A 76 13.22 7.33 -0.66
N LEU A 77 14.36 7.23 0.03
CA LEU A 77 15.49 8.14 -0.19
C LEU A 77 16.14 7.93 -1.55
N ASN A 78 16.36 6.68 -1.95
CA ASN A 78 17.00 6.34 -3.22
C ASN A 78 16.15 6.80 -4.41
N ASN A 79 14.82 6.72 -4.30
CA ASN A 79 13.89 7.13 -5.35
C ASN A 79 13.40 8.58 -5.21
N LYS A 80 13.86 9.32 -4.19
CA LYS A 80 13.48 10.72 -3.92
C LYS A 80 11.96 10.93 -3.82
N LEU A 81 11.23 9.96 -3.26
CA LEU A 81 9.79 10.06 -3.09
C LEU A 81 9.46 11.17 -2.07
N LYS A 82 8.56 12.08 -2.43
CA LYS A 82 8.13 13.22 -1.62
C LYS A 82 6.66 13.52 -1.84
N PHE A 83 5.99 14.04 -0.81
CA PHE A 83 4.68 14.65 -0.97
C PHE A 83 4.82 15.92 -1.80
N GLN A 84 3.84 16.18 -2.66
CA GLN A 84 3.82 17.38 -3.50
C GLN A 84 3.43 18.61 -2.68
N ASP A 85 3.76 19.78 -3.20
CA ASP A 85 3.33 21.08 -2.63
C ASP A 85 1.93 21.46 -3.13
N THR A 86 1.01 20.49 -3.14
CA THR A 86 -0.39 20.70 -3.51
C THR A 86 -1.25 20.66 -2.25
N GLN A 87 -2.31 21.46 -2.22
CA GLN A 87 -3.24 21.46 -1.09
C GLN A 87 -3.96 20.12 -0.93
N ASN A 88 -4.31 19.49 -2.06
CA ASN A 88 -5.04 18.23 -2.11
C ASN A 88 -4.25 17.20 -2.92
N SER A 89 -4.45 15.92 -2.63
CA SER A 89 -3.84 14.79 -3.35
C SER A 89 -2.31 14.85 -3.43
N ASN A 90 -1.66 15.50 -2.46
CA ASN A 90 -0.20 15.63 -2.41
C ASN A 90 0.52 14.29 -2.19
N ASP A 91 -0.22 13.28 -1.77
CA ASP A 91 0.20 11.93 -1.47
C ASP A 91 0.16 11.00 -2.68
N VAL A 92 -0.59 11.35 -3.72
CA VAL A 92 -0.81 10.48 -4.89
C VAL A 92 0.49 10.23 -5.66
N LEU A 93 1.34 11.25 -5.86
CA LEU A 93 2.64 11.08 -6.54
C LEU A 93 3.67 10.32 -5.70
N PHE A 94 3.51 10.27 -4.37
CA PHE A 94 4.45 9.58 -3.50
C PHE A 94 4.39 8.05 -3.65
N VAL A 95 3.26 7.52 -4.13
CA VAL A 95 2.91 6.10 -4.13
C VAL A 95 3.11 5.44 -5.49
#